data_AF-A0A453B6T0-F1
#
_entry.id   AF-A0A453B6T0-F1
#
_cell.length_a   1.000
_cell.length_b   1.000
_cell.length_c   1.000
_cell.angle_alpha   90.00
_cell.angle_beta   90.00
_cell.angle_gamma   90.00
#
_symmetry.space_group_name_H-M   'P 1'
#
loop_
_entity.id
_entity.type
_entity.pdbx_description
1 polymer ?
#
loop_
_entity_poly.entity_id
_entity_poly.type
_entity_poly.pdbx_seq_one_letter_code
_entity_poly.pdbx_strand_id
1 'polypeptide(L)'
;MITRTTDRMTYCLEHPTKKLLLMPVEPFEPNPSCYVCSETPLLLDVNTKVTKLKEVIDKIIKSKLGMNLPLVMIGSTLVFEDGDGLEEDEAANYALNLEKVLAELPAPVINGTKLTVEDFQQELSCSINIKHREEFDEEKEPDGMVLSGWSAPVEKQINSNGENKSAASSSSARATDDTVEDPSKPGMKRKLDELLETKENCDASSSAQVVEDDDDCTMLDGNPALIKKKRLQ
;
A
#
# COMPACT_ATOMS: atom_id res chain seq x y z
N MET A 1 -15.49 -29.14 2.66
CA MET A 1 -16.63 -28.48 2.02
C MET A 1 -16.09 -27.24 1.35
N ILE A 2 -16.11 -27.14 0.01
CA ILE A 2 -15.68 -25.92 -0.70
C ILE A 2 -16.92 -25.03 -0.75
N THR A 3 -17.00 -24.05 0.15
CA THR A 3 -17.99 -22.98 0.07
C THR A 3 -17.71 -22.19 -1.21
N ARG A 4 -18.59 -22.29 -2.21
CA ARG A 4 -18.55 -21.43 -3.39
C ARG A 4 -18.92 -20.01 -2.97
N THR A 5 -17.93 -19.16 -2.79
CA THR A 5 -18.12 -17.72 -2.67
C THR A 5 -18.51 -17.12 -4.03
N THR A 6 -19.44 -16.17 -4.04
CA THR A 6 -19.96 -15.54 -5.26
C THR A 6 -19.21 -14.27 -5.66
N ASP A 7 -18.26 -13.82 -4.83
CA ASP A 7 -17.59 -12.54 -4.99
C ASP A 7 -16.52 -12.59 -6.10
N ARG A 8 -16.42 -11.50 -6.87
CA ARG A 8 -15.48 -11.39 -7.99
C ARG A 8 -14.86 -10.01 -8.03
N MET A 9 -13.57 -9.97 -8.34
CA MET A 9 -12.90 -8.72 -8.72
C MET A 9 -13.23 -8.42 -10.18
N THR A 10 -13.75 -7.24 -10.49
CA THR A 10 -14.14 -6.90 -11.87
C THR A 10 -13.28 -5.75 -12.38
N TYR A 11 -12.51 -6.01 -13.43
CA TYR A 11 -11.73 -4.98 -14.11
C TYR A 11 -12.60 -4.25 -15.14
N CYS A 12 -12.60 -2.92 -15.10
CA CYS A 12 -13.12 -2.09 -16.19
C CYS A 12 -12.02 -1.89 -17.23
N LEU A 13 -12.20 -2.45 -18.41
CA LEU A 13 -11.26 -2.30 -19.52
C LEU A 13 -11.60 -1.07 -20.33
N GLU A 14 -10.58 -0.43 -20.91
CA GLU A 14 -10.79 0.68 -21.85
C GLU A 14 -11.40 0.18 -23.17
N HIS A 15 -10.93 -0.97 -23.65
CA HIS A 15 -11.42 -1.60 -24.88
C HIS A 15 -11.97 -3.01 -24.58
N PRO A 16 -13.14 -3.38 -25.15
CA PRO A 16 -13.71 -4.70 -24.92
C PRO A 16 -12.75 -5.83 -25.32
N THR A 17 -12.47 -6.73 -24.39
CA THR A 17 -11.68 -7.94 -24.65
C THR A 17 -12.61 -9.13 -24.51
N LYS A 18 -12.58 -10.06 -25.48
CA LYS A 18 -13.54 -11.19 -25.53
C LYS A 18 -15.01 -10.75 -25.45
N LYS A 19 -15.34 -9.58 -26.03
CA LYS A 19 -16.68 -8.93 -25.98
C LYS A 19 -17.13 -8.49 -24.57
N LEU A 20 -16.22 -8.40 -23.62
CA LEU A 20 -16.48 -7.94 -22.27
C LEU A 20 -15.71 -6.64 -22.00
N LEU A 21 -16.44 -5.60 -21.57
CA LEU A 21 -15.86 -4.35 -21.05
C LEU A 21 -15.59 -4.47 -19.54
N LEU A 22 -16.46 -5.19 -18.84
CA LEU A 22 -16.31 -5.57 -17.45
C LEU A 22 -15.81 -7.01 -17.41
N MET A 23 -14.58 -7.21 -16.97
CA MET A 23 -13.94 -8.52 -16.91
C MET A 23 -13.93 -9.03 -15.47
N PRO A 24 -14.85 -9.94 -15.09
CA PRO A 24 -14.85 -10.55 -13.78
C PRO A 24 -13.73 -11.60 -13.67
N VAL A 25 -12.98 -11.54 -12.58
CA VAL A 25 -11.86 -12.42 -12.24
C VAL A 25 -12.08 -12.96 -10.83
N GLU A 26 -11.68 -14.21 -10.61
CA GLU A 26 -11.69 -14.81 -9.29
C GLU A 26 -10.68 -14.10 -8.38
N PRO A 27 -11.01 -13.79 -7.12
CA PRO A 27 -10.05 -13.21 -6.19
C PRO A 27 -8.79 -14.07 -6.08
N PHE A 28 -7.64 -13.42 -5.97
CA PHE A 28 -6.39 -14.14 -5.74
C PHE A 28 -6.33 -14.63 -4.29
N GLU A 29 -5.70 -15.79 -4.10
CA GLU A 29 -5.32 -16.27 -2.76
C GLU A 29 -4.37 -15.26 -2.08
N PRO A 30 -4.38 -15.18 -0.74
CA PRO A 30 -3.44 -14.33 -0.01
C PRO A 30 -1.99 -14.58 -0.41
N ASN A 31 -1.24 -13.51 -0.67
CA ASN A 31 0.16 -13.64 -1.03
C ASN A 31 1.00 -14.07 0.19
N PRO A 32 1.68 -15.24 0.16
CA PRO A 32 2.48 -15.71 1.29
C PRO A 32 3.67 -14.83 1.62
N SER A 33 4.09 -13.93 0.72
CA SER A 33 5.19 -12.99 0.96
C SER A 33 4.73 -11.62 1.47
N CYS A 34 3.44 -11.40 1.70
CA CYS A 34 2.92 -10.10 2.12
C CYS A 34 3.21 -9.85 3.60
N TYR A 35 3.99 -8.82 3.93
CA TYR A 35 4.31 -8.49 5.34
C TYR A 35 3.10 -8.06 6.19
N VAL A 36 1.96 -7.78 5.55
CA VAL A 36 0.72 -7.35 6.24
C VAL A 36 -0.12 -8.55 6.66
N CYS A 37 -0.36 -9.49 5.73
CA CYS A 37 -1.26 -10.63 5.97
C CYS A 37 -0.56 -11.97 6.15
N SER A 38 0.78 -11.99 6.16
CA SER A 38 1.59 -13.17 6.43
C SER A 38 2.64 -12.88 7.49
N GLU A 39 3.19 -13.93 8.10
CA GLU A 39 4.27 -13.83 9.10
C GLU A 39 5.68 -13.70 8.46
N THR A 40 5.75 -13.50 7.14
CA THR A 40 7.03 -13.44 6.42
C THR A 40 7.83 -12.20 6.86
N PRO A 41 9.06 -12.37 7.36
CA PRO A 41 9.88 -11.23 7.79
C PRO A 41 10.42 -10.45 6.60
N LEU A 42 10.50 -9.14 6.76
CA LEU A 42 11.19 -8.21 5.87
C LEU A 42 12.70 -8.28 6.08
N LEU A 43 13.47 -7.76 5.12
CA LEU A 43 14.92 -7.65 5.22
C LEU A 43 15.35 -6.22 4.88
N LEU A 44 16.07 -5.58 5.81
CA LEU A 44 16.59 -4.22 5.68
C LEU A 44 18.12 -4.25 5.63
N ASP A 45 18.70 -3.94 4.47
CA ASP A 45 20.13 -3.65 4.35
C ASP A 45 20.38 -2.21 4.82
N VAL A 46 21.22 -2.02 5.84
CA VAL A 46 21.51 -0.71 6.45
C VAL A 46 22.90 -0.68 7.11
N ASN A 47 23.53 0.49 7.16
CA ASN A 47 24.75 0.68 7.95
C ASN A 47 24.42 0.96 9.42
N THR A 48 24.42 -0.08 10.25
CA THR A 48 24.07 0.02 11.67
C THR A 48 24.97 0.93 12.52
N LYS A 49 26.16 1.29 12.02
CA LYS A 49 27.12 2.15 12.74
C LYS A 49 26.91 3.64 12.44
N VAL A 50 26.18 3.97 11.38
CA VAL A 50 26.02 5.34 10.88
C VAL A 50 24.56 5.76 10.92
N THR A 51 23.65 4.87 10.51
CA THR A 51 22.22 5.17 10.46
C THR A 51 21.65 5.32 11.87
N LYS A 52 20.88 6.39 12.07
CA LYS A 52 20.16 6.67 13.31
C LYS A 52 18.82 5.94 13.36
N LEU A 53 18.33 5.66 14.56
CA LEU A 53 17.01 5.04 14.74
C LEU A 53 15.89 5.88 14.10
N LYS A 54 15.95 7.20 14.23
CA LYS A 54 14.98 8.13 13.62
C LYS A 54 14.83 7.92 12.12
N GLU A 55 15.93 7.72 11.41
CA GLU A 55 15.89 7.57 9.95
C GLU A 55 15.18 6.27 9.54
N VAL A 56 15.38 5.19 10.29
CA VAL A 56 14.65 3.93 10.07
C VAL A 56 13.16 4.11 10.35
N ILE A 57 12.80 4.78 11.45
CA ILE A 57 11.39 5.03 11.78
C ILE A 57 10.72 5.87 10.70
N ASP A 58 11.31 7.00 10.34
CA ASP A 58 10.68 7.93 9.41
C ASP A 58 10.66 7.38 7.97
N LYS A 59 11.81 6.91 7.47
CA LYS A 59 11.96 6.52 6.05
C LYS A 59 11.48 5.10 5.75
N ILE A 60 11.56 4.18 6.71
CA ILE A 60 11.17 2.77 6.49
C ILE A 60 9.81 2.51 7.12
N ILE A 61 9.69 2.69 8.44
CA ILE A 61 8.51 2.24 9.18
C ILE A 61 7.28 3.09 8.85
N LYS A 62 7.38 4.41 8.96
CA LYS A 62 6.28 5.32 8.65
C LYS A 62 6.08 5.48 7.14
N SER A 63 7.15 5.83 6.42
CA SER A 63 7.03 6.16 5.00
C SER A 63 6.83 4.95 4.07
N LYS A 64 7.57 3.84 4.23
CA LYS A 64 7.44 2.67 3.34
C LYS A 64 6.40 1.67 3.85
N LEU A 65 6.40 1.35 5.14
CA LEU A 65 5.49 0.34 5.70
C LEU A 65 4.10 0.90 6.05
N GLY A 66 3.96 2.22 6.14
CA GLY A 66 2.67 2.90 6.34
C GLY A 66 2.14 2.82 7.78
N MET A 67 3.03 2.59 8.75
CA MET A 67 2.66 2.60 10.18
C MET A 67 2.47 4.04 10.68
N ASN A 68 1.44 4.26 11.47
CA ASN A 68 1.09 5.55 12.04
C ASN A 68 1.81 5.78 13.38
N LEU A 69 1.64 4.85 14.31
CA LEU A 69 2.11 4.91 15.69
C LEU A 69 2.95 3.67 16.00
N PRO A 70 4.19 3.60 15.46
CA PRO A 70 4.99 2.40 15.57
C PRO A 70 5.60 2.24 16.98
N LEU A 71 5.50 1.02 17.48
CA LEU A 71 6.23 0.49 18.62
C LEU A 71 7.34 -0.44 18.10
N VAL A 72 8.59 -0.17 18.46
CA VAL A 72 9.77 -0.92 18.00
C VAL A 72 10.40 -1.68 19.16
N MET A 73 10.51 -3.00 19.00
CA MET A 73 11.19 -3.88 19.95
C MET A 73 12.39 -4.58 19.31
N ILE A 74 13.42 -4.77 20.13
CA ILE A 74 14.62 -5.57 19.81
C ILE A 74 14.71 -6.70 20.82
N GLY A 75 14.37 -7.92 20.39
CA GLY A 75 14.21 -9.04 21.30
C GLY A 75 13.08 -8.77 22.30
N SER A 76 13.42 -8.62 23.58
CA SER A 76 12.48 -8.25 24.66
C SER A 76 12.60 -6.80 25.12
N THR A 77 13.42 -5.99 24.46
CA THR A 77 13.67 -4.59 24.83
C THR A 77 12.84 -3.67 23.95
N LEU A 78 11.92 -2.93 24.56
CA LEU A 78 11.22 -1.81 23.93
C LEU A 78 12.19 -0.64 23.76
N VAL A 79 12.45 -0.24 22.52
CA VAL A 79 13.43 0.82 22.22
C VAL A 79 12.79 2.15 21.81
N PHE A 80 11.57 2.09 21.30
CA PHE A 80 10.80 3.24 20.85
C PHE A 80 9.31 2.92 20.84
N GLU A 81 8.50 3.88 21.24
CA GLU A 81 7.04 3.88 21.13
C GLU A 81 6.60 5.27 20.72
N ASP A 82 5.64 5.35 19.81
CA ASP A 82 5.03 6.61 19.38
C ASP A 82 3.56 6.62 19.82
N GLY A 83 3.14 7.68 20.52
CA GLY A 83 1.78 7.81 21.02
C GLY A 83 1.62 8.91 22.06
N ASP A 84 0.39 9.43 22.18
CA ASP A 84 0.05 10.54 23.09
C ASP A 84 -0.08 10.13 24.58
N GLY A 85 0.06 8.84 24.88
CA GLY A 85 -0.12 8.26 26.22
C GLY A 85 1.15 8.09 27.04
N LEU A 86 2.30 8.51 26.52
CA LEU A 86 3.60 8.31 27.15
C LEU A 86 3.84 9.28 28.30
N GLU A 87 4.48 8.80 29.37
CA GLU A 87 4.98 9.67 30.43
C GLU A 87 6.14 10.55 29.90
N GLU A 88 6.34 11.72 30.51
CA GLU A 88 7.29 12.73 29.98
C GLU A 88 8.74 12.22 29.98
N ASP A 89 9.12 11.41 30.97
CA ASP A 89 10.44 10.80 31.07
C ASP A 89 10.62 9.64 30.07
N GLU A 90 9.57 8.85 29.81
CA GLU A 90 9.57 7.82 28.76
C GLU A 90 9.75 8.46 27.38
N ALA A 91 8.95 9.49 27.07
CA ALA A 91 9.06 10.23 25.82
C ALA A 91 10.45 10.87 25.64
N ALA A 92 11.01 11.44 26.71
CA ALA A 92 12.37 11.98 26.68
C ALA A 92 13.43 10.89 26.43
N ASN A 93 13.29 9.70 27.02
CA ASN A 93 14.21 8.59 26.80
C ASN A 93 14.15 8.07 25.34
N TYR A 94 12.95 7.94 24.78
CA TYR A 94 12.79 7.58 23.37
C TYR A 94 13.36 8.64 22.43
N ALA A 95 13.19 9.93 22.74
CA ALA A 95 13.81 11.01 21.99
C ALA A 95 15.36 10.92 22.00
N LEU A 96 15.97 10.49 23.11
CA LEU A 96 17.41 10.23 23.16
C LEU A 96 17.81 9.02 22.31
N ASN A 97 16.97 7.99 22.22
CA ASN A 97 17.24 6.82 21.38
C ASN A 97 17.13 7.12 19.89
N LEU A 98 16.23 8.04 19.48
CA LEU A 98 16.06 8.46 18.10
C LEU A 98 17.36 9.00 17.47
N GLU A 99 18.17 9.72 18.25
CA GLU A 99 19.42 10.33 17.80
C GLU A 99 20.63 9.39 17.84
N LYS A 100 20.51 8.23 18.50
CA LYS A 100 21.57 7.21 18.55
C LYS A 100 21.61 6.41 17.25
N VAL A 101 22.81 5.96 16.91
CA VAL A 101 23.00 4.98 15.83
C VAL A 101 22.46 3.62 16.27
N LEU A 102 22.04 2.80 15.30
CA LEU A 102 21.40 1.51 15.58
C LEU A 102 22.26 0.59 16.48
N ALA A 103 23.59 0.63 16.33
CA ALA A 103 24.53 -0.16 17.14
C ALA A 103 24.66 0.32 18.60
N GLU A 104 24.27 1.56 18.91
CA GLU A 104 24.41 2.19 20.25
C GLU A 104 23.08 2.27 21.03
N LEU A 105 22.02 1.67 20.49
CA LEU A 105 20.75 1.55 21.18
C LEU A 105 20.89 0.71 22.46
N PRO A 106 19.97 0.87 23.45
CA PRO A 106 19.98 0.09 24.69
C PRO A 106 20.10 -1.42 24.45
N ALA A 107 19.47 -1.90 23.38
CA ALA A 107 19.75 -3.19 22.77
C ALA A 107 20.48 -2.97 21.43
N PRO A 108 21.77 -3.33 21.31
CA PRO A 108 22.55 -3.09 20.11
C PRO A 108 21.97 -3.81 18.88
N VAL A 109 21.77 -3.08 17.79
CA VAL A 109 21.42 -3.66 16.49
C VAL A 109 22.69 -3.98 15.72
N ILE A 110 22.86 -5.26 15.41
CA ILE A 110 23.96 -5.78 14.61
C ILE A 110 23.42 -6.56 13.40
N ASN A 111 24.33 -7.07 12.57
CA ASN A 111 23.94 -7.95 11.48
C ASN A 111 23.20 -9.18 12.00
N GLY A 112 22.03 -9.48 11.43
CA GLY A 112 21.17 -10.58 11.82
C GLY A 112 20.19 -10.26 12.96
N THR A 113 20.23 -9.05 13.54
CA THR A 113 19.24 -8.63 14.54
C THR A 113 17.85 -8.60 13.91
N LYS A 114 16.86 -9.15 14.61
CA LYS A 114 15.44 -9.09 14.24
C LYS A 114 14.76 -7.97 15.04
N LEU A 115 14.19 -7.00 14.33
CA LEU A 115 13.31 -5.99 14.89
C LEU A 115 11.87 -6.48 14.80
N THR A 116 11.09 -6.28 15.86
CA THR A 116 9.63 -6.43 15.82
C THR A 116 9.04 -5.04 15.85
N VAL A 117 8.17 -4.74 14.90
CA VAL A 117 7.50 -3.44 14.80
C VAL A 117 6.00 -3.67 14.81
N GLU A 118 5.31 -2.98 15.72
CA GLU A 118 3.87 -3.10 15.92
C GLU A 118 3.21 -1.73 15.82
N ASP A 119 2.01 -1.69 15.25
CA ASP A 119 1.13 -0.53 15.29
C ASP A 119 -0.23 -1.01 15.81
N PHE A 120 -0.53 -0.64 17.07
CA PHE A 120 -1.77 -1.04 17.72
C PHE A 120 -3.01 -0.40 17.12
N GLN A 121 -2.88 0.79 16.52
CA GLN A 121 -4.01 1.48 15.92
C GLN A 121 -4.50 0.75 14.67
N GLN A 122 -3.57 0.14 13.92
CA GLN A 122 -3.84 -0.59 12.69
C GLN A 122 -3.91 -2.11 12.87
N GLU A 123 -3.73 -2.63 14.09
CA GLU A 123 -3.59 -4.06 14.40
C GLU A 123 -2.54 -4.75 13.49
N LEU A 124 -1.43 -4.07 13.24
CA LEU A 124 -0.37 -4.52 12.33
C LEU A 124 0.91 -4.85 13.10
N SER A 125 1.41 -6.07 12.94
CA SER A 125 2.71 -6.49 13.47
C SER A 125 3.54 -7.10 12.35
N CYS A 126 4.79 -6.66 12.24
CA CYS A 126 5.73 -7.22 11.27
C CYS A 126 7.12 -7.36 11.88
N SER A 127 7.96 -8.16 11.25
CA SER A 127 9.35 -8.28 11.67
C SER A 127 10.32 -7.96 10.55
N ILE A 128 11.41 -7.28 10.92
CA ILE A 128 12.44 -6.81 10.00
C ILE A 128 13.77 -7.40 10.43
N ASN A 129 14.37 -8.21 9.58
CA ASN A 129 15.72 -8.71 9.76
C ASN A 129 16.72 -7.65 9.27
N ILE A 130 17.72 -7.36 10.08
CA ILE A 130 18.77 -6.39 9.75
C ILE A 130 19.93 -7.10 9.07
N LYS A 131 20.36 -6.55 7.93
CA LYS A 131 21.60 -6.93 7.26
C LYS A 131 22.54 -5.73 7.24
N HIS A 132 23.64 -5.83 7.98
CA HIS A 132 24.62 -4.77 8.02
C HIS A 132 25.35 -4.68 6.67
N ARG A 133 25.37 -3.49 6.09
CA ARG A 133 26.15 -3.16 4.90
C ARG A 133 26.83 -1.81 5.11
N GLU A 134 28.12 -1.72 4.81
CA GLU A 134 28.90 -0.49 5.02
C GLU A 134 28.83 0.46 3.82
N GLU A 135 28.82 -0.10 2.60
CA GLU A 135 28.88 0.65 1.34
C GLU A 135 27.53 0.65 0.61
N PHE A 136 27.08 1.83 0.20
CA PHE A 136 25.87 2.03 -0.61
C PHE A 136 26.22 2.88 -1.83
N ASP A 137 25.48 2.66 -2.93
CA ASP A 137 25.60 3.48 -4.12
C ASP A 137 24.88 4.81 -3.88
N GLU A 138 25.59 5.93 -3.79
CA GLU A 138 25.01 7.25 -3.49
C GLU A 138 23.95 7.70 -4.50
N GLU A 139 24.02 7.23 -5.74
CA GLU A 139 23.08 7.59 -6.81
C GLU A 139 21.81 6.72 -6.75
N LYS A 140 21.97 5.41 -6.54
CA LYS A 140 20.83 4.47 -6.51
C LYS A 140 20.18 4.36 -5.14
N GLU A 141 20.95 4.51 -4.08
CA GLU A 141 20.59 4.24 -2.68
C GLU A 141 20.97 5.44 -1.80
N PRO A 142 20.44 6.66 -2.08
CA PRO A 142 20.87 7.89 -1.41
C PRO A 142 20.59 7.89 0.10
N ASP A 143 19.61 7.09 0.54
CA ASP A 143 19.25 6.95 1.95
C ASP A 143 20.13 5.94 2.71
N GLY A 144 21.02 5.21 2.03
CA GLY A 144 21.84 4.16 2.64
C GLY A 144 21.02 3.00 3.24
N MET A 145 19.81 2.78 2.74
CA MET A 145 18.84 1.82 3.26
C MET A 145 18.04 1.15 2.15
N VAL A 146 18.01 -0.19 2.15
CA VAL A 146 17.26 -0.97 1.15
C VAL A 146 16.35 -1.95 1.87
N LEU A 147 15.04 -1.79 1.66
CA LEU A 147 14.02 -2.69 2.19
C LEU A 147 13.62 -3.70 1.12
N SER A 148 13.65 -4.98 1.47
CA SER A 148 13.23 -6.09 0.62
C SER A 148 12.19 -6.96 1.32
N GLY A 149 11.41 -7.72 0.53
CA GLY A 149 10.19 -8.40 1.01
C GLY A 149 8.97 -7.49 1.08
N TRP A 150 9.16 -6.19 0.81
CA TRP A 150 8.10 -5.20 0.67
C TRP A 150 7.83 -4.94 -0.81
N SER A 151 6.55 -4.81 -1.17
CA SER A 151 6.14 -4.42 -2.54
C SER A 151 5.72 -2.97 -2.52
N ALA A 152 6.46 -2.12 -3.24
CA ALA A 152 6.11 -0.71 -3.36
C ALA A 152 4.73 -0.55 -4.04
N PRO A 153 3.97 0.50 -3.68
CA PRO A 153 2.84 0.92 -4.51
C PRO A 153 3.33 1.17 -5.93
N VAL A 154 2.65 0.58 -6.92
CA VAL A 154 2.97 0.83 -8.33
C VAL A 154 2.59 2.28 -8.66
N GLU A 155 3.58 3.16 -8.73
CA GLU A 155 3.42 4.44 -9.41
C GLU A 155 3.28 4.17 -10.91
N LYS A 156 2.10 4.46 -11.47
CA LYS A 156 1.86 4.36 -12.90
C LYS A 156 2.70 5.41 -13.63
N GLN A 157 3.87 5.01 -14.12
CA GLN A 157 4.44 5.66 -15.31
C GLN A 157 3.52 5.36 -16.49
N ILE A 158 2.74 6.35 -16.89
CA ILE A 158 1.99 6.33 -18.15
C ILE A 158 3.03 6.54 -19.27
N ASN A 159 3.73 5.48 -19.66
CA ASN A 159 4.43 5.44 -20.92
C ASN A 159 3.52 4.76 -21.94
N SER A 160 2.88 5.58 -22.78
CA SER A 160 2.28 5.14 -24.01
C SER A 160 3.36 4.56 -24.92
N ASN A 161 3.41 3.23 -25.08
CA ASN A 161 3.44 2.63 -26.41
C ASN A 161 3.08 1.16 -26.33
N GLY A 162 2.01 0.78 -27.04
CA GLY A 162 1.69 -0.61 -27.27
C GLY A 162 2.66 -1.21 -28.29
N GLU A 163 3.27 -2.34 -27.93
CA GLU A 163 3.33 -3.50 -28.82
C GLU A 163 3.79 -4.71 -28.00
N ASN A 164 2.84 -5.62 -27.78
CA ASN A 164 3.11 -6.91 -27.20
C ASN A 164 3.75 -7.77 -28.29
N LYS A 165 5.05 -8.02 -28.22
CA LYS A 165 5.68 -9.16 -28.89
C LYS A 165 6.44 -9.98 -27.86
N SER A 166 5.75 -11.02 -27.38
CA SER A 166 6.40 -12.18 -26.79
C SER A 166 7.35 -12.78 -27.83
N ALA A 167 8.64 -12.88 -27.49
CA ALA A 167 9.59 -13.73 -28.18
C ALA A 167 10.33 -14.56 -27.13
N ALA A 168 9.95 -15.84 -27.07
CA ALA A 168 10.67 -16.89 -26.37
C ALA A 168 11.85 -17.39 -27.23
N SER A 169 12.86 -17.98 -26.60
CA SER A 169 13.89 -18.83 -27.20
C SER A 169 14.39 -19.78 -26.08
N SER A 170 14.65 -21.08 -26.26
CA SER A 170 14.67 -21.96 -27.44
C SER A 170 14.94 -23.43 -27.04
N SER A 171 14.75 -24.33 -28.01
CA SER A 171 15.19 -25.76 -28.18
C SER A 171 14.07 -26.80 -28.04
N SER A 172 13.84 -27.78 -28.94
CA SER A 172 14.52 -28.23 -30.17
C SER A 172 13.59 -29.08 -31.08
N ALA A 173 13.78 -28.92 -32.40
CA ALA A 173 13.63 -29.85 -33.54
C ALA A 173 12.40 -30.80 -33.70
N ARG A 174 11.70 -30.68 -34.85
CA ARG A 174 11.68 -31.67 -35.95
C ARG A 174 10.93 -31.16 -37.20
N ALA A 175 11.40 -31.62 -38.36
CA ALA A 175 11.04 -31.19 -39.71
C ALA A 175 9.75 -31.84 -40.26
N THR A 176 9.05 -31.13 -41.15
CA THR A 176 8.66 -31.57 -42.51
C THR A 176 8.14 -30.40 -43.35
N ASP A 177 8.34 -30.58 -44.65
CA ASP A 177 8.18 -29.75 -45.85
C ASP A 177 6.71 -29.45 -46.23
N ASP A 178 6.42 -28.25 -46.77
CA ASP A 178 5.78 -28.01 -48.09
C ASP A 178 5.24 -26.56 -48.28
N THR A 179 5.75 -25.92 -49.35
CA THR A 179 5.21 -24.95 -50.33
C THR A 179 3.71 -24.56 -50.22
N VAL A 180 3.18 -23.33 -50.42
CA VAL A 180 3.26 -22.34 -51.53
C VAL A 180 2.52 -21.01 -51.17
N GLU A 181 3.10 -19.89 -51.63
CA GLU A 181 2.55 -18.62 -52.20
C GLU A 181 1.43 -17.74 -51.57
N ASP A 182 1.81 -16.46 -51.35
CA ASP A 182 1.04 -15.19 -51.39
C ASP A 182 0.64 -14.85 -52.85
N PRO A 183 -0.47 -14.15 -53.16
CA PRO A 183 -0.37 -12.68 -53.33
C PRO A 183 -1.62 -11.84 -52.95
N SER A 184 -1.34 -10.67 -52.37
CA SER A 184 -1.79 -9.33 -52.83
C SER A 184 -3.15 -8.72 -52.41
N LYS A 185 -3.02 -7.59 -51.67
CA LYS A 185 -3.88 -6.37 -51.69
C LYS A 185 -3.85 -5.72 -53.10
N PRO A 186 -4.73 -4.77 -53.55
CA PRO A 186 -5.13 -3.54 -52.80
C PRO A 186 -6.50 -2.90 -53.15
N GLY A 187 -6.86 -1.78 -52.50
CA GLY A 187 -7.83 -0.83 -53.06
C GLY A 187 -8.55 0.10 -52.06
N MET A 188 -8.01 1.29 -51.83
CA MET A 188 -8.72 2.46 -51.27
C MET A 188 -9.67 3.07 -52.30
N LYS A 189 -10.94 3.40 -51.95
CA LYS A 189 -11.69 4.55 -52.51
C LYS A 189 -12.76 5.10 -51.53
N ARG A 190 -12.89 6.43 -51.58
CA ARG A 190 -13.65 7.40 -50.77
C ARG A 190 -15.12 7.55 -51.22
N LYS A 191 -16.03 8.02 -50.34
CA LYS A 191 -17.08 9.08 -50.53
C LYS A 191 -17.97 9.17 -49.25
N LEU A 192 -18.02 10.27 -48.48
CA LEU A 192 -18.85 11.51 -48.56
C LEU A 192 -20.36 11.27 -48.75
N ASP A 193 -21.18 11.63 -47.75
CA ASP A 193 -22.28 12.63 -47.89
C ASP A 193 -22.84 13.10 -46.53
N GLU A 194 -23.00 14.43 -46.47
CA GLU A 194 -23.72 15.35 -45.58
C GLU A 194 -25.23 14.99 -45.49
N LEU A 195 -26.06 15.33 -44.48
CA LEU A 195 -26.59 16.65 -44.05
C LEU A 195 -27.81 16.26 -43.14
N LEU A 196 -28.12 16.80 -41.96
CA LEU A 196 -28.72 18.11 -41.70
C LEU A 196 -28.93 18.32 -40.19
N GLU A 197 -28.90 19.60 -39.84
CA GLU A 197 -29.05 20.22 -38.54
C GLU A 197 -30.50 20.25 -38.03
N THR A 198 -30.66 20.29 -36.71
CA THR A 198 -31.66 21.16 -36.07
C THR A 198 -31.08 21.74 -34.78
N LYS A 199 -30.99 23.08 -34.76
CA LYS A 199 -30.74 23.91 -33.58
C LYS A 199 -32.03 24.09 -32.80
N GLU A 200 -31.98 24.03 -31.48
CA GLU A 200 -32.74 24.94 -30.63
C GLU A 200 -31.88 25.33 -29.41
N ASN A 201 -31.76 26.63 -29.20
CA ASN A 201 -31.14 27.30 -28.07
C ASN A 201 -32.28 27.89 -27.22
N CYS A 202 -32.23 27.74 -25.90
CA CYS A 202 -32.88 28.69 -25.00
C CYS A 202 -32.06 28.84 -23.70
N ASP A 203 -31.43 30.00 -23.61
CA ASP A 203 -31.01 30.63 -22.35
C ASP A 203 -32.24 31.07 -21.55
N ALA A 204 -32.24 30.87 -20.23
CA ALA A 204 -32.78 31.86 -19.28
C ALA A 204 -32.41 31.52 -17.82
N SER A 205 -31.83 32.53 -17.19
CA SER A 205 -31.59 32.72 -15.76
C SER A 205 -32.89 32.77 -14.94
N SER A 206 -32.90 32.25 -13.69
CA SER A 206 -33.05 33.06 -12.47
C SER A 206 -33.48 32.27 -11.22
N SER A 207 -33.13 32.87 -10.08
CA SER A 207 -33.81 32.89 -8.78
C SER A 207 -33.68 31.72 -7.79
N ALA A 208 -33.05 32.09 -6.67
CA ALA A 208 -32.95 31.42 -5.38
C ALA A 208 -34.31 31.12 -4.74
N GLN A 209 -34.38 30.05 -3.95
CA GLN A 209 -35.12 30.02 -2.68
C GLN A 209 -34.39 29.17 -1.64
N VAL A 210 -34.10 29.82 -0.52
CA VAL A 210 -33.76 29.31 0.80
C VAL A 210 -34.97 28.57 1.40
N VAL A 211 -34.71 27.45 2.06
CA VAL A 211 -35.57 26.90 3.12
C VAL A 211 -34.64 26.38 4.21
N GLU A 212 -34.58 27.17 5.29
CA GLU A 212 -34.16 26.76 6.62
C GLU A 212 -35.35 26.05 7.27
N ASP A 213 -35.11 24.93 7.95
CA ASP A 213 -35.97 24.43 9.03
C ASP A 213 -35.03 23.85 10.10
N ASP A 214 -34.75 24.68 11.10
CA ASP A 214 -34.42 24.28 12.47
C ASP A 214 -35.67 23.67 13.13
N ASP A 215 -35.53 22.60 13.92
CA ASP A 215 -35.91 22.63 15.34
C ASP A 215 -35.92 21.24 16.01
N ASP A 216 -35.04 21.17 17.01
CA ASP A 216 -35.28 20.77 18.40
C ASP A 216 -35.12 19.31 18.88
N CYS A 217 -34.17 19.20 19.81
CA CYS A 217 -33.81 18.05 20.62
C CYS A 217 -34.62 18.08 21.93
N THR A 218 -35.56 17.16 22.13
CA THR A 218 -36.19 17.01 23.45
C THR A 218 -35.47 15.98 24.31
N MET A 219 -34.64 16.47 25.24
CA MET A 219 -34.27 15.77 26.47
C MET A 219 -35.47 15.81 27.42
N LEU A 220 -35.89 14.67 27.98
CA LEU A 220 -36.72 14.66 29.18
C LEU A 220 -36.08 13.79 30.26
N ASP A 221 -35.97 14.47 31.39
CA ASP A 221 -35.17 14.24 32.58
C ASP A 221 -36.03 13.56 33.67
N GLY A 222 -35.37 13.01 34.69
CA GLY A 222 -35.94 13.05 36.04
C GLY A 222 -36.36 11.74 36.73
N ASN A 223 -35.38 10.99 37.26
CA ASN A 223 -35.12 10.72 38.71
C ASN A 223 -36.25 10.15 39.64
N PRO A 224 -36.01 9.82 40.93
CA PRO A 224 -34.86 9.23 41.65
C PRO A 224 -35.27 7.95 42.46
N ALA A 225 -34.28 7.29 43.08
CA ALA A 225 -34.29 6.84 44.49
C ALA A 225 -33.81 5.38 44.74
N LEU A 226 -32.79 5.30 45.61
CA LEU A 226 -32.42 4.20 46.50
C LEU A 226 -31.67 3.00 45.89
N ILE A 227 -30.33 3.00 46.02
CA ILE A 227 -29.60 1.98 46.80
C ILE A 227 -28.38 2.65 47.44
N LYS A 228 -28.32 2.60 48.78
CA LYS A 228 -27.23 3.09 49.63
C LYS A 228 -26.16 2.00 49.79
N LYS A 229 -24.88 2.43 49.70
CA LYS A 229 -23.68 2.10 50.53
C LYS A 229 -23.42 0.60 50.85
N LYS A 230 -22.20 0.06 50.73
CA LYS A 230 -21.02 0.43 51.55
C LYS A 230 -19.75 -0.33 51.08
N ARG A 231 -18.59 0.28 51.34
CA ARG A 231 -17.20 -0.12 51.07
C ARG A 231 -16.57 -0.93 52.24
N LEU A 232 -15.47 -1.64 51.93
CA LEU A 232 -14.40 -2.23 52.79
C LEU A 232 -14.70 -3.53 53.55
N GLN A 233 -14.05 -4.63 53.13
CA GLN A 233 -12.75 -5.08 53.63
C GLN A 233 -12.07 -5.98 52.61
#